data_AF-A0A1V5FT33-F1
#
_entry.id   AF-A0A1V5FT33-F1
#
_cell.length_a   1.000
_cell.length_b   1.000
_cell.length_c   1.000
_cell.angle_alpha   90.00
_cell.angle_beta   90.00
_cell.angle_gamma   90.00
#
_symmetry.space_group_name_H-M   'P 1'
#
loop_
_entity.id
_entity.type
_entity.pdbx_description
1 polymer ?
#
loop_
_entity_poly.entity_id
_entity_poly.type
_entity_poly.pdbx_seq_one_letter_code
_entity_poly.pdbx_strand_id
1 'polypeptide(L)'
;MAEATPYSKNKRVVTILDTDVDGGARAGLIAMIEVAALMIGEIVQAYSGERYESPCAIEPGMLLKKGRPKSLYRPGSSTDVLIFQPGKIRFREDLIRNRFAAGVQSRFSLGFGRPLVETDVAVRSPIADARGSSATKGAARNA
;
A
#
# COMPACT_ATOMS: atom_id res chain seq x y z
N MET A 1 26.86 4.32 7.32
CA MET A 1 25.41 4.23 7.10
C MET A 1 24.94 2.94 7.74
N ALA A 2 24.13 3.01 8.79
CA ALA A 2 23.43 1.82 9.28
C ALA A 2 22.25 1.61 8.34
N GLU A 3 22.43 0.72 7.36
CA GLU A 3 21.33 0.13 6.62
C GLU A 3 20.37 -0.44 7.67
N ALA A 4 19.14 0.05 7.72
CA ALA A 4 18.13 -0.48 8.62
C ALA A 4 17.79 -1.88 8.12
N THR A 5 18.59 -2.88 8.50
CA THR A 5 18.24 -4.29 8.31
C THR A 5 16.99 -4.49 9.15
N PRO A 6 15.78 -4.56 8.54
CA PRO A 6 14.61 -4.89 9.33
C PRO A 6 14.93 -6.27 9.87
N TYR A 7 14.88 -6.45 11.19
CA TYR A 7 14.99 -7.78 11.79
C TYR A 7 13.84 -8.62 11.23
N SER A 8 14.10 -9.25 10.09
CA SER A 8 13.15 -9.78 9.13
C SER A 8 12.69 -11.17 9.57
N LYS A 9 12.31 -11.26 10.84
CA LYS A 9 11.93 -12.49 11.52
C LYS A 9 10.45 -12.82 11.33
N ASN A 10 9.63 -11.83 11.02
CA ASN A 10 8.21 -12.03 10.82
C ASN A 10 7.93 -12.69 9.46
N LYS A 11 7.03 -13.68 9.47
CA LYS A 11 6.45 -14.28 8.26
C LYS A 11 5.85 -13.17 7.39
N ARG A 12 6.17 -13.22 6.09
CA ARG A 12 5.73 -12.22 5.14
C ARG A 12 5.53 -12.79 3.75
N VAL A 13 4.66 -12.15 2.98
CA VAL A 13 4.51 -12.39 1.55
C VAL A 13 4.86 -11.09 0.82
N VAL A 14 5.66 -11.19 -0.23
CA VAL A 14 6.02 -10.06 -1.09
C VAL A 14 5.36 -10.28 -2.43
N THR A 15 4.57 -9.31 -2.88
CA THR A 15 4.00 -9.27 -4.23
C THR A 15 4.52 -8.03 -4.95
N ILE A 16 5.15 -8.22 -6.11
CA ILE A 16 5.52 -7.12 -7.00
C ILE A 16 4.38 -6.93 -7.99
N LEU A 17 3.74 -5.77 -7.94
CA LEU A 17 2.65 -5.39 -8.84
C LEU A 17 3.22 -4.48 -9.92
N ASP A 18 3.13 -4.91 -11.17
CA ASP A 18 3.30 -4.03 -12.31
C ASP A 18 1.96 -3.35 -12.63
N THR A 19 1.92 -2.03 -12.48
CA THR A 19 0.72 -1.23 -12.75
C THR A 19 0.81 -0.45 -14.07
N ASP A 20 1.93 -0.55 -14.78
CA ASP A 20 2.17 0.09 -16.08
C ASP A 20 1.70 -0.81 -17.25
N VAL A 21 0.63 -1.57 -17.03
CA VAL A 21 -0.09 -2.37 -18.03
C VAL A 21 -1.29 -1.62 -18.61
N ASP A 22 -1.85 -2.11 -19.71
CA ASP A 22 -3.03 -1.51 -20.33
C ASP A 22 -4.26 -1.57 -19.40
N GLY A 23 -4.93 -0.42 -19.26
CA GLY A 23 -5.99 -0.21 -18.26
C GLY A 23 -5.50 -0.21 -16.80
N GLY A 24 -4.19 -0.27 -16.56
CA GLY A 24 -3.57 -0.25 -15.23
C GLY A 24 -3.58 1.13 -14.56
N ALA A 25 -3.15 1.16 -13.29
CA ALA A 25 -3.12 2.38 -12.48
C ALA A 25 -2.00 3.36 -12.85
N ARG A 26 -1.04 2.94 -13.69
CA ARG A 26 0.10 3.73 -14.18
C ARG A 26 0.97 4.32 -13.06
N ALA A 27 1.10 3.60 -11.95
CA ALA A 27 1.87 3.98 -10.77
C ALA A 27 3.26 3.31 -10.72
N GLY A 28 3.72 2.72 -11.84
CA GLY A 28 4.96 1.95 -11.90
C GLY A 28 4.88 0.61 -11.18
N LEU A 29 6.06 0.11 -10.79
CA LEU A 29 6.20 -1.07 -9.94
C LEU A 29 5.86 -0.72 -8.49
N ILE A 30 5.08 -1.58 -7.84
CA ILE A 30 4.74 -1.47 -6.42
C ILE A 30 5.10 -2.78 -5.74
N ALA A 31 5.94 -2.73 -4.71
CA ALA A 31 6.12 -3.86 -3.81
C ALA A 31 5.09 -3.77 -2.68
N MET A 32 4.18 -4.74 -2.61
CA MET A 32 3.28 -4.93 -1.48
C MET A 32 3.84 -6.04 -0.59
N ILE A 33 4.13 -5.69 0.66
CA ILE A 33 4.72 -6.59 1.64
C ILE A 33 3.71 -6.76 2.77
N GLU A 34 3.18 -7.96 2.86
CA GLU A 34 2.21 -8.35 3.87
C GLU A 34 2.99 -8.97 5.03
N VAL A 35 2.91 -8.38 6.22
CA VAL A 35 3.70 -8.79 7.39
C VAL A 35 2.77 -9.25 8.51
N ALA A 36 2.91 -10.51 8.91
CA ALA A 36 2.25 -11.04 10.10
C ALA A 36 2.95 -10.55 11.37
N ALA A 37 2.20 -10.21 12.43
CA ALA A 37 2.77 -9.90 13.75
C ALA A 37 2.41 -10.97 14.80
N LEU A 38 2.80 -10.71 16.05
CA LEU A 38 2.52 -11.60 17.19
C LEU A 38 1.02 -11.92 17.24
N MET A 39 0.72 -13.18 17.53
CA MET A 39 -0.63 -13.78 17.53
C MET A 39 -1.25 -14.07 16.14
N ILE A 40 -0.58 -13.81 15.01
CA ILE A 40 -1.04 -14.26 13.67
C ILE A 40 -0.42 -15.60 13.28
N GLY A 41 -1.28 -16.55 12.91
CA GLY A 41 -0.87 -17.84 12.35
C GLY A 41 -0.59 -17.83 10.85
N GLU A 42 -1.22 -16.94 10.07
CA GLU A 42 -1.16 -17.07 8.61
C GLU A 42 -1.56 -15.84 7.80
N ILE A 43 -0.81 -15.65 6.71
CA ILE A 43 -1.19 -14.81 5.57
C ILE A 43 -1.69 -15.76 4.49
N VAL A 44 -2.97 -15.66 4.13
CA VAL A 44 -3.57 -16.50 3.08
C VAL A 44 -3.71 -15.66 1.83
N GLN A 45 -3.03 -16.03 0.75
CA GLN A 45 -3.28 -15.45 -0.57
C GLN A 45 -4.62 -15.99 -1.06
N ALA A 46 -5.58 -15.09 -1.27
CA ALA A 46 -6.99 -15.42 -1.48
C ALA A 46 -7.59 -14.40 -2.45
N TYR A 47 -6.95 -14.24 -3.61
CA TYR A 47 -7.46 -13.34 -4.64
C TYR A 47 -8.82 -13.82 -5.13
N SER A 48 -9.77 -12.90 -5.28
CA SER A 48 -11.10 -13.24 -5.80
C SER A 48 -11.66 -12.09 -6.63
N GLY A 49 -12.30 -12.42 -7.75
CA GLY A 49 -12.98 -11.44 -8.59
C GLY A 49 -14.21 -10.81 -7.91
N GLU A 50 -14.82 -11.52 -6.97
CA GLU A 50 -15.97 -11.05 -6.22
C GLU A 50 -15.88 -11.52 -4.77
N ARG A 51 -15.85 -10.54 -3.84
CA ARG A 51 -15.76 -10.77 -2.39
C ARG A 51 -14.74 -11.88 -2.11
N TYR A 52 -15.13 -12.95 -1.41
CA TYR A 52 -14.31 -14.16 -1.22
C TYR A 52 -15.04 -15.40 -1.75
N GLU A 53 -15.82 -15.27 -2.82
CA GLU A 53 -16.68 -16.35 -3.34
C GLU A 53 -15.90 -17.45 -4.06
N SER A 54 -14.79 -17.11 -4.71
CA SER A 54 -13.92 -18.07 -5.40
C SER A 54 -12.46 -17.67 -5.21
N PRO A 55 -11.92 -17.80 -3.99
CA PRO A 55 -10.56 -17.38 -3.67
C PRO A 55 -9.53 -18.32 -4.32
N CYS A 56 -8.49 -17.74 -4.90
CA CYS A 56 -7.34 -18.48 -5.44
C CYS A 56 -6.02 -17.87 -4.94
N ALA A 57 -4.95 -18.68 -5.02
CA ALA A 57 -3.60 -18.19 -4.83
C ALA A 57 -3.22 -17.22 -5.97
N ILE A 58 -2.34 -16.28 -5.67
CA ILE A 58 -1.79 -15.37 -6.67
C ILE A 58 -0.55 -15.98 -7.28
N GLU A 59 -0.47 -15.91 -8.61
CA GLU A 59 0.64 -16.41 -9.41
C GLU A 59 1.23 -15.27 -10.27
N PRO A 60 2.54 -15.33 -10.59
CA PRO A 60 3.16 -14.40 -11.52
C PRO A 60 2.42 -14.35 -12.86
N GLY A 61 2.23 -13.16 -13.41
CA GLY A 61 1.52 -12.93 -14.68
C GLY A 61 0.00 -12.75 -14.54
N MET A 62 -0.59 -12.99 -13.36
CA MET A 62 -2.01 -12.71 -13.13
C MET A 62 -2.32 -11.21 -13.14
N LEU A 63 -3.40 -10.81 -13.83
CA LEU A 63 -3.95 -9.47 -13.73
C LEU A 63 -4.91 -9.35 -12.55
N LEU A 64 -4.56 -8.49 -11.59
CA LEU A 64 -5.38 -8.22 -10.42
C LEU A 64 -6.18 -6.93 -10.61
N LYS A 65 -7.49 -6.99 -10.37
CA LYS A 65 -8.36 -5.81 -10.47
C LYS A 65 -8.33 -4.97 -9.20
N LYS A 66 -8.22 -3.65 -9.33
CA LYS A 66 -8.26 -2.70 -8.21
C LYS A 66 -9.53 -2.88 -7.37
N GLY A 67 -9.36 -2.91 -6.04
CA GLY A 67 -10.46 -3.02 -5.08
C GLY A 67 -11.05 -4.42 -4.94
N ARG A 68 -10.41 -5.44 -5.51
CA ARG A 68 -10.70 -6.85 -5.24
C ARG A 68 -9.86 -7.36 -4.06
N PRO A 69 -10.35 -8.34 -3.29
CA PRO A 69 -9.52 -8.99 -2.28
C PRO A 69 -8.29 -9.63 -2.89
N LYS A 70 -7.15 -9.49 -2.22
CA LYS A 70 -5.86 -10.09 -2.58
C LYS A 70 -5.52 -11.23 -1.63
N SER A 71 -5.79 -11.02 -0.35
CA SER A 71 -5.38 -11.87 0.75
C SER A 71 -6.27 -11.60 1.96
N LEU A 72 -6.13 -12.45 2.97
CA LEU A 72 -6.68 -12.21 4.29
C LEU A 72 -5.66 -12.61 5.36
N TYR A 73 -5.77 -11.95 6.50
CA TYR A 73 -5.06 -12.31 7.72
C TYR A 73 -5.98 -13.17 8.60
N ARG A 74 -5.49 -14.33 9.05
CA ARG A 74 -6.15 -15.07 10.16
C ARG A 74 -5.88 -14.33 11.48
N PRO A 75 -6.73 -14.46 12.52
CA PRO A 75 -6.78 -13.57 13.68
C PRO A 75 -5.42 -13.21 14.29
N GLY A 76 -5.24 -11.93 14.65
CA GLY A 76 -4.03 -11.33 15.25
C GLY A 76 -3.69 -9.97 14.63
N SER A 77 -2.56 -9.35 15.04
CA SER A 77 -2.11 -8.03 14.51
C SER A 77 -1.30 -8.20 13.22
N SER A 78 -1.54 -7.33 12.22
CA SER A 78 -0.90 -7.37 10.88
C SER A 78 -0.55 -5.98 10.38
N THR A 79 0.31 -5.91 9.35
CA THR A 79 0.62 -4.65 8.65
C THR A 79 0.96 -4.93 7.19
N ASP A 80 0.43 -4.10 6.30
CA ASP A 80 0.86 -4.02 4.91
C ASP A 80 1.82 -2.85 4.72
N VAL A 81 2.94 -3.11 4.03
CA VAL A 81 3.90 -2.08 3.62
C VAL A 81 3.85 -1.97 2.09
N LEU A 82 3.60 -0.76 1.59
CA LEU A 82 3.67 -0.44 0.17
C LEU A 82 4.92 0.37 -0.13
N ILE A 83 5.74 -0.12 -1.05
CA ILE A 83 6.91 0.59 -1.58
C ILE A 83 6.62 0.88 -3.05
N PHE A 84 6.61 2.17 -3.39
CA PHE A 84 6.36 2.63 -4.75
C PHE A 84 7.67 2.88 -5.48
N GLN A 85 7.71 2.56 -6.77
CA GLN A 85 8.83 2.89 -7.63
C GLN A 85 9.13 4.40 -7.56
N PRO A 86 10.41 4.79 -7.34
CA PRO A 86 10.80 6.20 -7.28
C PRO A 86 10.32 6.99 -8.49
N GLY A 87 9.72 8.15 -8.24
CA GLY A 87 9.27 9.08 -9.29
C GLY A 87 7.99 8.69 -10.03
N LYS A 88 7.35 7.57 -9.71
CA LYS A 88 6.11 7.13 -10.39
C LYS A 88 4.82 7.64 -9.76
N ILE A 89 4.88 8.10 -8.51
CA ILE A 89 3.72 8.66 -7.80
C ILE A 89 4.03 10.03 -7.20
N ARG A 90 2.97 10.77 -6.85
CA ARG A 90 3.00 11.96 -6.02
C ARG A 90 2.02 11.74 -4.87
N PHE A 91 2.53 11.64 -3.65
CA PHE A 91 1.70 11.57 -2.44
C PHE A 91 0.83 12.82 -2.30
N ARG A 92 -0.34 12.66 -1.69
CA ARG A 92 -1.25 13.78 -1.42
C ARG A 92 -0.60 14.75 -0.44
N GLU A 93 -0.80 16.04 -0.72
CA GLU A 93 -0.11 17.13 -0.03
C GLU A 93 -0.46 17.23 1.45
N ASP A 94 -1.71 16.96 1.80
CA ASP A 94 -2.21 16.88 3.17
C ASP A 94 -1.46 15.80 3.99
N LEU A 95 -1.22 14.62 3.41
CA LEU A 95 -0.46 13.55 4.06
C LEU A 95 1.01 13.94 4.26
N ILE A 96 1.62 14.60 3.26
CA ILE A 96 3.01 15.07 3.37
C ILE A 96 3.15 16.15 4.44
N ARG A 97 2.21 17.10 4.50
CA ARG A 97 2.21 18.15 5.54
C ARG A 97 2.03 17.56 6.93
N ASN A 98 1.06 16.65 7.09
CA ASN A 98 0.78 16.05 8.40
C ASN A 98 1.95 15.23 8.93
N ARG A 99 2.71 14.56 8.05
CA ARG A 99 3.89 13.75 8.42
C ARG A 99 4.90 14.52 9.29
N PHE A 100 5.05 15.83 9.06
CA PHE A 100 6.01 16.69 9.75
C PHE A 100 5.35 17.65 10.76
N ALA A 101 4.10 17.39 11.15
CA ALA A 101 3.43 18.24 12.12
C ALA A 101 4.23 18.30 13.44
N ALA A 102 4.50 19.53 13.87
CA ALA A 102 5.27 19.79 15.09
C ALA A 102 4.48 19.35 16.34
N GLY A 103 5.19 18.95 17.39
CA GLY A 103 4.59 18.61 18.68
C GLY A 103 4.10 17.16 18.81
N VAL A 104 4.17 16.34 17.75
CA VAL A 104 3.86 14.90 17.82
C VAL A 104 5.14 14.09 17.92
N GLN A 105 5.28 13.34 19.01
CA GLN A 105 6.36 12.38 19.20
C GLN A 105 5.80 10.96 19.13
N SER A 106 6.35 10.15 18.23
CA SER A 106 6.14 8.71 18.23
C SER A 106 7.44 8.00 18.59
N ARG A 107 7.37 6.71 18.92
CA ARG A 107 8.55 5.87 19.12
C ARG A 107 9.52 5.90 17.93
N PHE A 108 9.01 6.19 16.73
CA PHE A 108 9.80 6.29 15.51
C PHE A 108 10.54 7.63 15.40
N SER A 109 10.05 8.71 16.01
CA SER A 109 10.69 10.03 15.96
C SER A 109 12.15 10.01 16.46
N LEU A 110 12.46 9.15 17.44
CA LEU A 110 13.80 9.00 18.01
C LEU A 110 14.83 8.46 17.00
N GLY A 111 14.43 7.48 16.18
CA GLY A 111 15.34 6.85 15.21
C GLY A 111 15.56 7.67 13.93
N PHE A 112 14.63 8.59 13.61
CA PHE A 112 14.67 9.38 12.37
C PHE A 112 15.08 10.85 12.57
N GLY A 113 15.27 11.29 13.82
CA GLY A 113 15.68 12.67 14.14
C GLY A 113 14.68 13.75 13.75
N ARG A 114 13.42 13.37 13.47
CA ARG A 114 12.33 14.26 13.07
C ARG A 114 10.98 13.65 13.43
N PRO A 115 9.91 14.46 13.59
CA PRO A 115 8.56 13.95 13.78
C PRO A 115 8.17 12.99 12.64
N LEU A 116 7.56 11.86 13.01
CA LEU A 116 6.90 10.94 12.10
C LEU A 116 5.50 10.67 12.65
N VAL A 117 4.55 11.47 12.17
CA VAL A 117 3.16 11.41 12.58
C VAL A 117 2.45 10.27 11.86
N GLU A 118 1.87 9.36 12.64
CA GLU A 118 0.92 8.36 12.14
C GLU A 118 -0.37 9.08 11.76
N THR A 119 -0.87 8.83 10.54
CA THR A 119 -2.04 9.53 10.00
C THR A 119 -3.12 8.50 9.71
N ASP A 120 -4.24 8.61 10.42
CA ASP A 120 -5.43 7.83 10.11
C ASP A 120 -6.07 8.35 8.83
N VAL A 121 -6.39 7.43 7.92
CA VAL A 121 -7.00 7.73 6.63
C VAL A 121 -8.28 6.92 6.46
N ALA A 122 -9.32 7.53 5.89
CA ALA A 122 -10.56 6.82 5.60
C ALA A 122 -10.30 5.72 4.56
N VAL A 123 -10.96 4.56 4.73
CA VAL A 123 -10.89 3.46 3.77
C VAL A 123 -11.25 3.96 2.37
N ARG A 124 -10.39 3.65 1.38
CA ARG A 124 -10.48 4.08 -0.03
C ARG A 124 -10.27 5.58 -0.30
N SER A 125 -9.84 6.37 0.69
CA SER A 125 -9.34 7.71 0.42
C SER A 125 -8.05 7.66 -0.41
N PRO A 126 -7.81 8.62 -1.31
CA PRO A 126 -6.60 8.67 -2.11
C PRO A 126 -5.39 9.03 -1.24
N ILE A 127 -4.28 8.31 -1.38
CA ILE A 127 -3.00 8.61 -0.72
C ILE A 127 -1.93 9.17 -1.67
N ALA A 128 -2.09 8.94 -2.96
CA ALA A 128 -1.19 9.41 -4.01
C ALA A 128 -1.89 9.41 -5.37
N ASP A 129 -1.35 10.22 -6.29
CA ASP A 129 -1.68 10.22 -7.72
C ASP A 129 -0.48 9.65 -8.53
N ALA A 130 -0.75 8.98 -9.65
CA ALA A 130 0.30 8.59 -10.60
C ALA A 130 0.94 9.83 -11.24
N ARG A 131 2.27 9.88 -11.36
CA ARG A 131 2.94 10.98 -12.08
C ARG A 131 2.72 10.81 -13.58
N GLY A 132 2.28 11.88 -14.25
CA GLY A 132 1.93 11.87 -15.67
C GLY A 132 0.46 11.56 -15.96
N SER A 133 -0.32 11.13 -14.96
CA SER A 133 -1.78 11.13 -15.02
C SER A 133 -2.28 12.56 -14.79
N SER A 134 -2.12 13.46 -15.78
CA SER A 134 -2.95 14.66 -15.81
C SER A 134 -4.40 14.20 -15.93
N ALA A 135 -5.22 14.48 -14.93
CA ALA A 135 -6.61 14.11 -14.92
C ALA A 135 -7.35 14.74 -16.11
N THR A 136 -7.53 14.00 -17.19
CA THR A 136 -8.67 14.21 -18.09
C THR A 136 -9.89 13.59 -17.42
N LYS A 137 -10.35 14.18 -16.31
CA LYS A 137 -11.77 14.07 -15.94
C LYS A 137 -12.45 15.27 -16.57
N GLY A 138 -12.81 15.07 -17.83
CA GLY A 138 -13.68 15.96 -18.57
C GLY A 138 -14.95 16.22 -17.76
N ALA A 139 -15.34 17.49 -17.76
CA ALA A 139 -16.68 17.90 -17.40
C ALA A 139 -17.68 17.07 -18.22
N ALA A 140 -18.49 16.27 -17.55
CA ALA A 140 -19.83 15.95 -18.01
C ALA A 140 -20.78 16.57 -16.99
N ARG A 141 -21.03 17.87 -17.19
CA ARG A 141 -22.26 18.52 -16.74
C ARG A 141 -23.38 18.01 -17.65
N ASN A 142 -24.54 17.74 -17.03
CA ASN A 142 -25.89 17.80 -17.56
C ASN A 142 -26.20 17.05 -18.88
N ALA A 143 -26.92 15.93 -18.73
CA ALA A 143 -28.18 15.66 -19.44
C ALA A 143 -28.99 14.66 -18.60
#